data_AF-A0A842QL86-F1
#
_entry.id   AF-A0A842QL86-F1
#
_cell.length_a   1.000
_cell.length_b   1.000
_cell.length_c   1.000
_cell.angle_alpha   90.00
_cell.angle_beta   90.00
_cell.angle_gamma   90.00
#
_symmetry.space_group_name_H-M   'P 1'
#
loop_
_entity.id
_entity.type
_entity.pdbx_description
1 polymer ?
#
loop_
_entity_poly.entity_id
_entity_poly.type
_entity_poly.pdbx_seq_one_letter_code
_entity_poly.pdbx_strand_id
1 'polypeptide(L)'
;MKIWLLVGILAALLFAACSQEITSFEECVAAGNPVLESYPRQCRADGKMFIEEIGQNIMYHICTEEEKQAEACTMEHDPVCAMVDNDIRCITAPCPSMDAITFSNSCSACSGQAHGYYDGECNANLFVVCRETETGFDSEKYTNDEGGICVEVCPGNYDAFTTQTGIELCIEHYGKEEIEQWQTCGSSTENCECARAYETTTGEQIEDSEYRCVPEMYAERLLFRAGLDGLDENGERSVVIA
;
A
#
# COMPACT_ATOMS: atom_id res chain seq x y z
N MET A 1 -4.88 -23.63 65.65
CA MET A 1 -4.11 -22.57 64.96
C MET A 1 -3.77 -22.88 63.49
N LYS A 2 -3.37 -24.11 63.12
CA LYS A 2 -3.00 -24.44 61.72
C LYS A 2 -4.16 -24.40 60.69
N ILE A 3 -5.40 -24.71 61.10
CA ILE A 3 -6.58 -24.68 60.21
C ILE A 3 -6.93 -23.25 59.75
N TRP A 4 -6.81 -22.26 60.64
CA TRP A 4 -7.10 -20.86 60.30
C TRP A 4 -6.04 -20.26 59.34
N LEU A 5 -4.79 -20.73 59.41
CA LEU A 5 -3.74 -20.39 58.44
C LEU A 5 -4.02 -20.97 57.05
N LEU A 6 -4.47 -22.23 56.98
CA LEU A 6 -4.81 -22.87 55.70
C LEU A 6 -6.07 -22.26 55.06
N VAL A 7 -7.09 -21.92 55.86
CA VAL A 7 -8.29 -21.22 55.37
C VAL A 7 -7.94 -19.80 54.90
N GLY A 8 -7.06 -19.09 55.61
CA GLY A 8 -6.57 -17.77 55.20
C GLY A 8 -5.77 -17.80 53.90
N ILE A 9 -4.90 -18.80 53.71
CA ILE A 9 -4.11 -18.97 52.49
C ILE A 9 -5.00 -19.41 51.32
N LEU A 10 -5.97 -20.31 51.52
CA LEU A 10 -6.90 -20.73 50.48
C LEU A 10 -7.83 -19.57 50.06
N ALA A 11 -8.28 -18.74 51.01
CA ALA A 11 -9.07 -17.55 50.74
C ALA A 11 -8.25 -16.46 50.01
N ALA A 12 -6.98 -16.26 50.38
CA ALA A 12 -6.09 -15.33 49.68
C ALA A 12 -5.76 -15.81 48.25
N LEU A 13 -5.60 -17.12 48.04
CA LEU A 13 -5.42 -17.72 46.71
C LEU A 13 -6.68 -17.67 45.85
N LEU A 14 -7.88 -17.71 46.47
CA LEU A 14 -9.16 -17.53 45.79
C LEU A 14 -9.43 -16.07 45.38
N PHE A 15 -8.85 -15.08 46.08
CA PHE A 15 -8.99 -13.65 45.73
C PHE A 15 -7.93 -13.14 44.73
N ALA A 16 -6.80 -13.82 44.59
CA ALA A 16 -5.75 -13.44 43.65
C ALA A 16 -6.00 -13.92 42.20
N ALA A 17 -7.10 -14.64 41.97
CA ALA A 17 -7.47 -15.12 40.64
C ALA A 17 -8.44 -14.14 39.95
N CYS A 18 -7.98 -13.63 38.81
CA CYS A 18 -8.75 -12.95 37.76
C CYS A 18 -9.14 -11.48 37.98
N SER A 19 -8.19 -10.61 37.63
CA SER A 19 -8.48 -9.48 36.73
C SER A 19 -7.67 -9.71 35.45
N GLN A 20 -8.17 -10.55 34.54
CA GLN A 20 -7.62 -10.54 33.18
C GLN A 20 -8.07 -9.23 32.54
N GLU A 21 -7.12 -8.32 32.31
CA GLU A 21 -7.39 -7.11 31.54
C GLU A 21 -7.78 -7.53 30.13
N ILE A 22 -8.97 -7.13 29.70
CA ILE A 22 -9.45 -7.36 28.34
C ILE A 22 -8.67 -6.41 27.42
N THR A 23 -7.99 -6.98 26.44
CA THR A 23 -7.14 -6.25 25.49
C THR A 23 -7.61 -6.35 24.04
N SER A 24 -8.50 -7.30 23.72
CA SER A 24 -9.03 -7.48 22.37
C SER A 24 -10.56 -7.66 22.32
N PHE A 25 -11.11 -7.59 21.12
CA PHE A 25 -12.53 -7.87 20.88
C PHE A 25 -12.88 -9.33 21.21
N GLU A 26 -12.03 -10.29 20.82
CA GLU A 26 -12.22 -11.72 21.07
C GLU A 26 -12.26 -12.00 22.57
N GLU A 27 -11.36 -11.39 23.35
CA GLU A 27 -11.35 -11.48 24.80
C GLU A 27 -12.61 -10.85 25.41
N CYS A 28 -13.04 -9.70 24.88
CA CYS A 28 -14.25 -9.01 25.34
C CYS A 28 -15.51 -9.88 25.16
N VAL A 29 -15.66 -10.52 23.98
CA VAL A 29 -16.77 -11.41 23.67
C VAL A 29 -16.68 -12.71 24.47
N ALA A 30 -15.49 -13.31 24.60
CA ALA A 30 -15.26 -14.50 25.39
C ALA A 30 -15.57 -14.29 26.88
N ALA A 31 -15.37 -13.07 27.38
CA ALA A 31 -15.77 -12.64 28.73
C ALA A 31 -17.28 -12.39 28.88
N GLY A 32 -18.09 -12.52 27.80
CA GLY A 32 -19.55 -12.41 27.84
C GLY A 32 -20.08 -10.97 27.88
N ASN A 33 -19.26 -9.99 27.50
CA ASN A 33 -19.67 -8.60 27.44
C ASN A 33 -20.63 -8.31 26.29
N PRO A 34 -21.46 -7.25 26.38
CA PRO A 34 -22.40 -6.90 25.33
C PRO A 34 -21.69 -6.51 24.03
N VAL A 35 -22.14 -7.10 22.93
CA VAL A 35 -21.74 -6.75 21.56
C VAL A 35 -22.86 -5.92 20.94
N LEU A 36 -22.50 -4.80 20.34
CA LEU A 36 -23.42 -3.93 19.61
C LEU A 36 -23.70 -4.52 18.22
N GLU A 37 -24.93 -4.33 17.76
CA GLU A 37 -25.36 -4.63 16.38
C GLU A 37 -24.84 -3.56 15.40
N SER A 38 -23.52 -3.35 15.38
CA SER A 38 -22.81 -2.48 14.45
C SER A 38 -21.90 -3.31 13.54
N TYR A 39 -21.52 -2.75 12.39
CA TYR A 39 -20.48 -3.30 11.53
C TYR A 39 -19.37 -2.26 11.31
N PRO A 40 -18.11 -2.51 11.74
CA PRO A 40 -17.66 -3.67 12.50
C PRO A 40 -18.36 -3.87 13.86
N ARG A 41 -18.38 -5.12 14.34
CA ARG A 41 -18.97 -5.43 15.65
C ARG A 41 -18.15 -4.76 16.74
N GLN A 42 -18.83 -4.27 17.77
CA GLN A 42 -18.17 -3.57 18.87
C GLN A 42 -18.58 -4.20 20.20
N CYS A 43 -17.61 -4.53 21.03
CA CYS A 43 -17.82 -5.11 22.35
C CYS A 43 -17.47 -4.10 23.44
N ARG A 44 -18.28 -3.98 24.50
CA ARG A 44 -18.07 -3.00 25.58
C ARG A 44 -17.77 -3.66 26.92
N ALA A 45 -16.59 -3.42 27.48
CA ALA A 45 -16.21 -3.89 28.81
C ALA A 45 -15.49 -2.80 29.61
N ASP A 46 -15.82 -2.65 30.91
CA ASP A 46 -15.15 -1.71 31.83
C ASP A 46 -15.06 -0.25 31.34
N GLY A 47 -16.06 0.19 30.57
CA GLY A 47 -16.10 1.53 29.98
C GLY A 47 -15.19 1.70 28.75
N LYS A 48 -14.45 0.67 28.35
CA LYS A 48 -13.70 0.60 27.10
C LYS A 48 -14.56 -0.05 26.00
N MET A 49 -14.28 0.31 24.76
CA MET A 49 -14.86 -0.28 23.55
C MET A 49 -13.76 -1.03 22.82
N PHE A 50 -14.04 -2.28 22.44
CA PHE A 50 -13.18 -3.13 21.65
C PHE A 50 -13.89 -3.35 20.32
N ILE A 51 -13.24 -2.98 19.22
CA ILE A 51 -13.80 -3.12 17.87
C ILE A 51 -13.25 -4.43 17.30
N GLU A 52 -14.11 -5.23 16.68
CA GLU A 52 -13.69 -6.42 15.95
C GLU A 52 -12.67 -6.04 14.88
N GLU A 53 -11.48 -6.62 14.97
CA GLU A 53 -10.55 -6.67 13.84
C GLU A 53 -11.12 -7.66 12.84
N ILE A 54 -12.12 -7.20 12.08
CA ILE A 54 -12.44 -7.89 10.84
C ILE A 54 -11.18 -7.70 10.00
N GLY A 55 -10.55 -8.80 9.60
CA GLY A 55 -9.52 -8.78 8.58
C GLY A 55 -10.13 -8.26 7.28
N GLN A 56 -10.35 -6.95 7.19
CA GLN A 56 -10.46 -6.23 5.94
C GLN A 56 -9.02 -6.03 5.47
N ASN A 57 -8.54 -7.16 5.00
CA ASN A 57 -7.42 -7.31 4.13
C ASN A 57 -7.65 -6.38 2.95
N ILE A 58 -6.86 -5.30 2.94
CA ILE A 58 -6.52 -4.39 1.84
C ILE A 58 -7.66 -3.70 1.09
N MET A 59 -7.34 -2.49 0.63
CA MET A 59 -8.01 -1.73 -0.41
C MET A 59 -8.17 -2.52 -1.75
N TYR A 60 -7.85 -3.83 -1.77
CA TYR A 60 -7.78 -4.73 -2.92
C TYR A 60 -8.81 -5.86 -2.80
N HIS A 61 -9.83 -5.85 -3.65
CA HIS A 61 -10.78 -6.95 -3.82
C HIS A 61 -10.25 -7.99 -4.81
N ILE A 62 -10.08 -9.24 -4.38
CA ILE A 62 -9.72 -10.35 -5.27
C ILE A 62 -10.98 -10.92 -5.93
N CYS A 63 -11.00 -10.96 -7.25
CA CYS A 63 -12.14 -11.46 -8.02
C CYS A 63 -12.34 -12.96 -7.83
N THR A 64 -13.51 -13.34 -7.33
CA THR A 64 -13.94 -14.74 -7.19
C THR A 64 -14.30 -15.36 -8.55
N GLU A 65 -14.30 -16.68 -8.62
CA GLU A 65 -14.70 -17.40 -9.84
C GLU A 65 -16.16 -17.15 -10.24
N GLU A 66 -17.03 -16.85 -9.28
CA GLU A 66 -18.43 -16.51 -9.54
C GLU A 66 -18.54 -15.12 -10.19
N GLU A 67 -17.80 -14.13 -9.69
CA GLU A 67 -17.76 -12.78 -10.26
C GLU A 67 -17.17 -12.77 -11.68
N LYS A 68 -16.13 -13.57 -11.92
CA LYS A 68 -15.54 -13.73 -13.27
C LYS A 68 -16.51 -14.33 -14.29
N GLN A 69 -17.53 -15.06 -13.84
CA GLN A 69 -18.55 -15.68 -14.70
C GLN A 69 -19.76 -14.77 -14.95
N ALA A 70 -19.77 -13.54 -14.45
CA ALA A 70 -20.86 -12.61 -14.69
C ALA A 70 -21.04 -12.34 -16.19
N GLU A 71 -22.19 -12.74 -16.74
CA GLU A 71 -22.51 -12.54 -18.17
C GLU A 71 -22.93 -11.10 -18.48
N ALA A 72 -23.34 -10.34 -17.47
CA ALA A 72 -23.78 -8.96 -17.61
C ALA A 72 -23.45 -8.14 -16.37
N CYS A 73 -23.00 -6.91 -16.60
CA CYS A 73 -22.76 -5.91 -15.57
C CYS A 73 -23.74 -4.73 -15.71
N THR A 74 -24.00 -4.04 -14.61
CA THR A 74 -24.77 -2.80 -14.63
C THR A 74 -23.97 -1.71 -15.33
N MET A 75 -24.68 -0.70 -15.86
CA MET A 75 -24.07 0.52 -16.44
C MET A 75 -23.73 1.56 -15.35
N GLU A 76 -23.56 1.10 -14.11
CA GLU A 76 -23.13 1.95 -13.00
C GLU A 76 -21.70 2.41 -13.26
N HIS A 77 -21.44 3.69 -13.00
CA HIS A 77 -20.11 4.26 -13.12
C HIS A 77 -19.56 4.50 -11.73
N ASP A 78 -18.80 3.52 -11.25
CA ASP A 78 -18.13 3.49 -9.95
C ASP A 78 -16.75 2.87 -10.16
N PRO A 79 -15.82 3.65 -10.76
CA PRO A 79 -14.64 3.08 -11.39
C PRO A 79 -13.71 2.40 -10.39
N VAL A 80 -13.01 1.38 -10.88
CA VAL A 80 -12.04 0.59 -10.10
C VAL A 80 -10.74 0.42 -10.89
N CYS A 81 -9.61 0.29 -10.19
CA CYS A 81 -8.31 0.04 -10.77
C CYS A 81 -7.97 -1.43 -10.62
N ALA A 82 -7.98 -2.17 -11.71
CA ALA A 82 -7.85 -3.62 -11.68
C ALA A 82 -6.50 -4.09 -12.23
N MET A 83 -5.94 -5.12 -11.59
CA MET A 83 -4.70 -5.77 -12.03
C MET A 83 -5.04 -6.93 -12.96
N VAL A 84 -4.63 -6.84 -14.22
CA VAL A 84 -4.96 -7.79 -15.28
C VAL A 84 -3.68 -8.46 -15.76
N ASP A 85 -3.64 -9.79 -15.86
CA ASP A 85 -2.48 -10.49 -16.42
C ASP A 85 -2.30 -10.12 -17.90
N ASN A 86 -1.10 -9.66 -18.28
CA ASN A 86 -0.80 -9.22 -19.65
C ASN A 86 -0.11 -10.30 -20.50
N ASP A 87 -0.14 -11.54 -20.04
CA ASP A 87 0.49 -12.73 -20.64
C ASP A 87 2.02 -12.68 -20.81
N ILE A 88 2.69 -11.66 -20.27
CA ILE A 88 4.15 -11.59 -20.26
C ILE A 88 4.69 -12.63 -19.26
N ARG A 89 5.63 -13.45 -19.73
CA ARG A 89 6.32 -14.47 -18.92
C ARG A 89 7.81 -14.37 -19.15
N CYS A 90 8.55 -13.80 -18.19
CA CYS A 90 10.00 -13.63 -18.27
C CYS A 90 10.75 -14.81 -17.64
N ILE A 91 11.99 -15.03 -18.08
CA ILE A 91 12.88 -16.08 -17.54
C ILE A 91 13.57 -15.60 -16.24
N THR A 92 13.81 -14.29 -16.12
CA THR A 92 14.45 -13.63 -14.98
C THR A 92 13.56 -12.50 -14.46
N ALA A 93 13.51 -12.33 -13.14
CA ALA A 93 12.78 -11.23 -12.48
C ALA A 93 13.59 -9.91 -12.54
N PRO A 94 12.94 -8.73 -12.47
CA PRO A 94 11.48 -8.51 -12.36
C PRO A 94 10.73 -8.81 -13.67
N CYS A 95 9.49 -9.31 -13.55
CA CYS A 95 8.63 -9.68 -14.67
C CYS A 95 7.33 -8.86 -14.61
N PRO A 96 7.13 -7.86 -15.49
CA PRO A 96 5.92 -7.05 -15.52
C PRO A 96 4.76 -7.84 -16.14
N SER A 97 4.23 -8.84 -15.43
CA SER A 97 3.21 -9.75 -15.95
C SER A 97 1.76 -9.30 -15.71
N MET A 98 1.55 -8.07 -15.22
CA MET A 98 0.24 -7.56 -14.82
C MET A 98 0.09 -6.12 -15.28
N ASP A 99 -0.98 -5.70 -15.91
CA ASP A 99 -1.27 -4.29 -16.22
C ASP A 99 -2.31 -3.73 -15.24
N ALA A 100 -2.18 -2.45 -14.88
CA ALA A 100 -3.20 -1.71 -14.14
C ALA A 100 -4.18 -1.05 -15.12
N ILE A 101 -5.46 -1.44 -15.08
CA ILE A 101 -6.48 -0.97 -16.02
C ILE A 101 -7.68 -0.42 -15.25
N THR A 102 -8.14 0.78 -15.63
CA THR A 102 -9.37 1.36 -15.08
C THR A 102 -10.59 0.70 -15.72
N PHE A 103 -11.44 0.12 -14.88
CA PHE A 103 -12.74 -0.41 -15.28
C PHE A 103 -13.87 0.51 -14.81
N SER A 104 -15.02 0.44 -15.50
CA SER A 104 -16.17 1.32 -15.19
C SER A 104 -16.81 1.03 -13.85
N ASN A 105 -16.73 -0.23 -13.41
CA ASN A 105 -17.17 -0.71 -12.10
C ASN A 105 -16.55 -2.06 -11.75
N SER A 106 -16.67 -2.46 -10.48
CA SER A 106 -16.20 -3.72 -9.92
C SER A 106 -16.63 -4.97 -10.70
N CYS A 107 -17.89 -5.04 -11.12
CA CYS A 107 -18.38 -6.14 -11.95
C CYS A 107 -17.60 -6.24 -13.27
N SER A 108 -17.46 -5.11 -13.97
CA SER A 108 -16.77 -5.08 -15.27
C SER A 108 -15.28 -5.44 -15.15
N ALA A 109 -14.64 -5.13 -14.01
CA ALA A 109 -13.29 -5.56 -13.71
C ALA A 109 -13.20 -7.09 -13.58
N CYS A 110 -14.01 -7.68 -12.71
CA CYS A 110 -13.95 -9.12 -12.46
C CYS A 110 -14.40 -9.95 -13.66
N SER A 111 -15.46 -9.55 -14.38
CA SER A 111 -15.85 -10.21 -15.63
C SER A 111 -14.82 -9.99 -16.75
N GLY A 112 -14.02 -8.92 -16.64
CA GLY A 112 -13.04 -8.45 -17.62
C GLY A 112 -11.64 -9.03 -17.48
N GLN A 113 -11.49 -10.20 -16.83
CA GLN A 113 -10.22 -10.91 -16.61
C GLN A 113 -9.29 -10.31 -15.55
N ALA A 114 -9.74 -9.35 -14.75
CA ALA A 114 -8.95 -8.90 -13.60
C ALA A 114 -8.72 -10.01 -12.58
N HIS A 115 -7.52 -10.03 -11.99
CA HIS A 115 -7.24 -10.86 -10.82
C HIS A 115 -7.91 -10.26 -9.56
N GLY A 116 -7.87 -8.94 -9.45
CA GLY A 116 -8.49 -8.16 -8.39
C GLY A 116 -8.46 -6.67 -8.72
N TYR A 117 -9.07 -5.84 -7.90
CA TYR A 117 -9.17 -4.40 -8.10
C TYR A 117 -9.08 -3.60 -6.80
N TYR A 118 -8.73 -2.32 -6.93
CA TYR A 118 -8.85 -1.30 -5.89
C TYR A 118 -9.98 -0.33 -6.24
N ASP A 119 -10.60 0.27 -5.24
CA ASP A 119 -11.63 1.30 -5.45
C ASP A 119 -11.00 2.58 -6.05
N GLY A 120 -11.69 3.17 -7.03
CA GLY A 120 -11.22 4.36 -7.77
C GLY A 120 -10.56 4.05 -9.10
N GLU A 121 -10.40 5.04 -9.96
CA GLU A 121 -9.68 4.88 -11.24
C GLU A 121 -8.21 4.50 -11.00
N CYS A 122 -7.53 3.95 -12.01
CA CYS A 122 -6.07 3.89 -12.01
C CYS A 122 -5.51 5.31 -12.18
N ASN A 123 -5.64 6.11 -11.14
CA ASN A 123 -4.76 7.22 -10.86
C ASN A 123 -3.54 6.64 -10.13
N ALA A 124 -2.38 7.28 -10.30
CA ALA A 124 -1.14 6.81 -9.67
C ALA A 124 -1.14 7.13 -8.18
N ASN A 125 -2.09 6.55 -7.44
CA ASN A 125 -1.93 6.34 -6.01
C ASN A 125 -0.65 5.50 -5.85
N LEU A 126 0.17 5.89 -4.89
CA LEU A 126 1.50 5.35 -4.68
C LEU A 126 1.43 3.83 -4.47
N PHE A 127 1.73 3.03 -5.50
CA PHE A 127 1.91 1.60 -5.36
C PHE A 127 3.22 1.35 -4.59
N VAL A 128 3.11 0.89 -3.35
CA VAL A 128 4.24 0.55 -2.47
C VAL A 128 4.34 -0.97 -2.41
N VAL A 129 5.55 -1.49 -2.63
CA VAL A 129 5.81 -2.91 -2.44
C VAL A 129 5.96 -3.18 -0.94
N CYS A 130 4.92 -3.74 -0.33
CA CYS A 130 4.88 -3.99 1.11
C CYS A 130 5.65 -5.25 1.46
N ARG A 131 6.93 -5.07 1.79
CA ARG A 131 7.78 -6.13 2.32
C ARG A 131 8.43 -5.62 3.60
N GLU A 132 8.73 -6.55 4.51
CA GLU A 132 9.56 -6.21 5.67
C GLU A 132 10.90 -5.68 5.17
N THR A 133 11.21 -4.45 5.53
CA THR A 133 12.48 -3.82 5.19
C THR A 133 13.53 -4.20 6.22
N GLU A 134 14.79 -4.38 5.79
CA GLU A 134 15.90 -4.65 6.72
C GLU A 134 16.13 -3.51 7.73
N THR A 135 15.61 -2.32 7.43
CA THR A 135 15.68 -1.11 8.26
C THR A 135 14.58 -1.05 9.33
N GLY A 136 13.65 -2.01 9.36
CA GLY A 136 12.51 -2.02 10.28
C GLY A 136 11.45 -0.95 9.98
N PHE A 137 11.48 -0.40 8.76
CA PHE A 137 10.45 0.48 8.25
C PHE A 137 9.18 -0.31 7.91
N ASP A 138 8.05 0.17 8.42
CA ASP A 138 6.72 -0.39 8.23
C ASP A 138 6.09 0.20 6.97
N SER A 139 6.30 -0.48 5.84
CA SER A 139 5.81 -0.09 4.51
C SER A 139 4.28 -0.10 4.43
N GLU A 140 3.63 -1.01 5.15
CA GLU A 140 2.16 -1.12 5.20
C GLU A 140 1.56 0.07 5.94
N LYS A 141 2.11 0.44 7.11
CA LYS A 141 1.69 1.64 7.84
C LYS A 141 1.86 2.91 7.02
N TYR A 142 3.02 3.09 6.37
CA TYR A 142 3.27 4.25 5.52
C TYR A 142 2.24 4.36 4.38
N THR A 143 1.95 3.24 3.73
CA THR A 143 0.96 3.16 2.66
C THR A 143 -0.43 3.59 3.15
N ASN A 144 -0.84 3.12 4.34
CA ASN A 144 -2.12 3.51 4.94
C ASN A 144 -2.18 4.99 5.32
N ASP A 145 -1.09 5.56 5.85
CA ASP A 145 -1.03 6.95 6.28
C ASP A 145 -1.05 7.93 5.08
N GLU A 146 -0.40 7.57 3.97
CA GLU A 146 -0.28 8.40 2.76
C GLU A 146 -1.35 8.10 1.68
N GLY A 147 -2.28 7.18 1.95
CA GLY A 147 -3.30 6.78 0.96
C GLY A 147 -2.73 6.05 -0.26
N GLY A 148 -1.58 5.39 -0.09
CA GLY A 148 -0.98 4.53 -1.10
C GLY A 148 -1.67 3.17 -1.20
N ILE A 149 -1.19 2.36 -2.14
CA ILE A 149 -1.67 1.01 -2.40
C ILE A 149 -0.56 0.00 -2.13
N CYS A 150 -0.87 -0.98 -1.28
CA CYS A 150 0.06 -2.02 -0.89
C CYS A 150 0.05 -3.16 -1.93
N VAL A 151 1.17 -3.41 -2.60
CA VAL A 151 1.30 -4.48 -3.61
C VAL A 151 2.45 -5.43 -3.27
N GLU A 152 2.36 -6.68 -3.73
CA GLU A 152 3.49 -7.62 -3.61
C GLU A 152 4.51 -7.45 -4.75
N VAL A 153 4.03 -7.04 -5.93
CA VAL A 153 4.80 -6.85 -7.16
C VAL A 153 4.26 -5.63 -7.90
N CYS A 154 5.15 -4.86 -8.52
CA CYS A 154 4.75 -3.69 -9.28
C CYS A 154 3.90 -4.04 -10.51
N PRO A 155 2.87 -3.22 -10.83
CA PRO A 155 2.15 -3.34 -12.09
C PRO A 155 3.09 -3.10 -13.29
N GLY A 156 2.67 -3.49 -14.48
CA GLY A 156 3.56 -3.84 -15.58
C GLY A 156 4.21 -2.65 -16.28
N ASN A 157 3.59 -1.48 -16.17
CA ASN A 157 4.20 -0.21 -16.51
C ASN A 157 5.05 0.38 -15.38
N TYR A 158 5.28 -0.35 -14.28
CA TYR A 158 6.06 0.11 -13.13
C TYR A 158 7.24 -0.83 -12.83
N ASP A 159 8.39 -0.25 -12.53
CA ASP A 159 9.54 -0.94 -11.98
C ASP A 159 9.60 -0.78 -10.46
N ALA A 160 10.09 -1.83 -9.79
CA ALA A 160 10.41 -1.75 -8.38
C ALA A 160 11.67 -0.90 -8.16
N PHE A 161 11.57 0.14 -7.34
CA PHE A 161 12.66 1.00 -6.95
C PHE A 161 12.88 0.97 -5.45
N THR A 162 14.06 0.52 -5.03
CA THR A 162 14.45 0.53 -3.64
C THR A 162 15.06 1.89 -3.27
N THR A 163 14.36 2.61 -2.41
CA THR A 163 14.81 3.86 -1.80
C THR A 163 16.02 3.64 -0.87
N GLN A 164 16.71 4.72 -0.50
CA GLN A 164 17.83 4.65 0.46
C GLN A 164 17.42 4.15 1.85
N THR A 165 16.14 4.31 2.21
CA THR A 165 15.56 3.82 3.47
C THR A 165 15.14 2.35 3.39
N GLY A 166 15.32 1.68 2.23
CA GLY A 166 14.99 0.28 2.01
C GLY A 166 13.52 0.04 1.61
N ILE A 167 12.72 1.08 1.43
CA ILE A 167 11.33 0.98 0.93
C ILE A 167 11.39 0.69 -0.55
N GLU A 168 10.60 -0.29 -1.00
CA GLU A 168 10.43 -0.55 -2.42
C GLU A 168 9.14 0.08 -2.93
N LEU A 169 9.28 0.91 -3.96
CA LEU A 169 8.21 1.66 -4.59
C LEU A 169 8.01 1.16 -6.01
N CYS A 170 6.79 1.23 -6.51
CA CYS A 170 6.54 1.04 -7.93
C CYS A 170 6.58 2.38 -8.62
N ILE A 171 7.55 2.56 -9.51
CA ILE A 171 7.74 3.77 -10.30
C ILE A 171 7.45 3.48 -11.77
N GLU A 172 6.65 4.34 -12.39
CA GLU A 172 6.22 4.15 -13.79
C GLU A 172 7.44 4.28 -14.72
N HIS A 173 7.67 3.27 -15.57
CA HIS A 173 8.79 3.20 -16.52
C HIS A 173 8.51 4.09 -17.73
N TYR A 174 9.46 4.95 -18.08
CA TYR A 174 9.38 5.75 -19.30
C TYR A 174 10.39 5.31 -20.34
N GLY A 175 9.91 5.15 -21.58
CA GLY A 175 10.80 4.87 -22.70
C GLY A 175 11.77 6.04 -22.93
N LYS A 176 13.01 5.74 -23.29
CA LYS A 176 14.02 6.76 -23.64
C LYS A 176 13.50 7.81 -24.63
N GLU A 177 12.79 7.38 -25.66
CA GLU A 177 12.20 8.28 -26.67
C GLU A 177 11.16 9.25 -26.09
N GLU A 178 10.47 8.87 -25.02
CA GLU A 178 9.49 9.71 -24.33
C GLU A 178 10.20 10.73 -23.44
N ILE A 179 11.20 10.30 -22.66
CA ILE A 179 12.01 11.18 -21.80
C ILE A 179 12.75 12.23 -22.65
N GLU A 180 13.27 11.84 -23.82
CA GLU A 180 13.95 12.76 -24.74
C GLU A 180 13.04 13.88 -25.26
N GLN A 181 11.71 13.69 -25.25
CA GLN A 181 10.73 14.70 -25.63
C GLN A 181 10.43 15.71 -24.52
N TRP A 182 10.81 15.42 -23.26
CA TRP A 182 10.55 16.32 -22.15
C TRP A 182 11.46 17.55 -22.19
N GLN A 183 10.90 18.69 -21.78
CA GLN A 183 11.63 19.95 -21.73
C GLN A 183 12.77 19.83 -20.71
N THR A 184 13.98 20.30 -21.03
CA THR A 184 15.05 20.42 -20.05
C THR A 184 14.73 21.48 -19.01
N CYS A 185 15.14 21.24 -17.77
CA CYS A 185 15.09 22.23 -16.70
C CYS A 185 16.47 22.36 -16.05
N GLY A 186 16.67 23.45 -15.33
CA GLY A 186 17.80 23.65 -14.43
C GLY A 186 17.34 24.19 -13.09
N SER A 187 18.28 24.39 -12.17
CA SER A 187 18.04 24.80 -10.77
C SER A 187 17.23 26.11 -10.59
N SER A 188 17.12 26.94 -11.63
CA SER A 188 16.35 28.19 -11.63
C SER A 188 15.01 28.11 -12.37
N THR A 189 14.52 26.92 -12.70
CA THR A 189 13.28 26.74 -13.48
C THR A 189 12.08 26.75 -12.54
N GLU A 190 11.27 27.80 -12.56
CA GLU A 190 10.10 27.95 -11.68
C GLU A 190 8.79 27.37 -12.29
N ASN A 191 8.81 26.99 -13.56
CA ASN A 191 7.59 26.66 -14.32
C ASN A 191 7.23 25.17 -14.32
N CYS A 192 8.03 24.30 -13.68
CA CYS A 192 7.80 22.86 -13.66
C CYS A 192 8.51 22.23 -12.44
N GLU A 193 8.09 21.03 -12.05
CA GLU A 193 8.90 20.22 -11.15
C GLU A 193 10.08 19.64 -11.94
N CYS A 194 11.29 19.83 -11.43
CA CYS A 194 12.52 19.49 -12.13
C CYS A 194 13.09 18.20 -11.55
N ALA A 195 13.19 17.14 -12.36
CA ALA A 195 13.66 15.84 -11.94
C ALA A 195 14.83 15.37 -12.79
N ARG A 196 15.70 14.54 -12.22
CA ARG A 196 16.79 13.92 -12.96
C ARG A 196 16.33 12.54 -13.42
N ALA A 197 16.34 12.32 -14.73
CA ALA A 197 16.02 11.00 -15.28
C ALA A 197 17.19 10.04 -14.99
N TYR A 198 16.87 8.87 -14.43
CA TYR A 198 17.77 7.74 -14.26
C TYR A 198 17.35 6.67 -15.29
N GLU A 199 18.28 5.95 -15.90
CA GLU A 199 17.91 4.73 -16.62
C GLU A 199 17.70 3.64 -15.56
N THR A 200 16.50 3.07 -15.50
CA THR A 200 16.14 1.93 -14.62
C THR A 200 17.01 0.73 -15.02
N THR A 201 17.59 -0.09 -14.15
CA THR A 201 17.04 -0.92 -13.06
C THR A 201 18.11 -1.17 -11.98
N THR A 202 19.29 -0.57 -12.13
CA THR A 202 20.51 -0.86 -11.32
C THR A 202 20.81 0.23 -10.29
N GLY A 203 20.07 1.34 -10.31
CA GLY A 203 20.38 2.53 -9.50
C GLY A 203 21.64 3.27 -9.99
N GLU A 204 22.17 2.95 -11.17
CA GLU A 204 23.32 3.64 -11.73
C GLU A 204 22.88 5.01 -12.30
N GLN A 205 23.62 6.04 -11.89
CA GLN A 205 23.45 7.39 -12.42
C GLN A 205 24.02 7.44 -13.84
N ILE A 206 23.23 7.91 -14.81
CA ILE A 206 23.77 8.23 -16.14
C ILE A 206 24.75 9.39 -15.94
N GLU A 207 26.00 9.21 -16.40
CA GLU A 207 27.11 10.15 -16.17
C GLU A 207 26.83 11.57 -16.71
N ASP A 208 25.77 11.75 -17.51
CA ASP A 208 25.33 13.02 -18.10
C ASP A 208 23.79 13.21 -18.08
N SER A 209 23.03 12.63 -17.13
CA SER A 209 21.57 12.86 -17.14
C SER A 209 21.21 14.33 -16.92
N GLU A 210 20.65 14.95 -17.96
CA GLU A 210 20.08 16.29 -17.92
C GLU A 210 18.80 16.30 -17.07
N TYR A 211 18.59 17.36 -16.29
CA TYR A 211 17.33 17.56 -15.60
C TYR A 211 16.21 17.86 -16.60
N ARG A 212 15.03 17.28 -16.38
CA ARG A 212 13.85 17.42 -17.24
C ARG A 212 12.65 17.90 -16.43
N CYS A 213 11.85 18.77 -17.01
CA CYS A 213 10.55 19.15 -16.49
C CYS A 213 9.64 17.93 -16.48
N VAL A 214 9.23 17.52 -15.30
CA VAL A 214 8.19 16.53 -15.13
C VAL A 214 6.86 17.16 -15.54
N PRO A 215 6.11 16.57 -16.49
CA PRO A 215 4.79 17.09 -16.81
C PRO A 215 3.86 17.01 -15.57
N GLU A 216 2.94 17.97 -15.43
CA GLU A 216 2.10 18.16 -14.23
C GLU A 216 1.30 16.91 -13.84
N MET A 217 0.81 16.17 -14.85
CA MET A 217 0.11 14.90 -14.64
C MET A 217 0.97 13.85 -13.94
N TYR A 218 2.29 13.99 -13.91
CA TYR A 218 3.24 13.09 -13.24
C TYR A 218 3.86 13.72 -11.99
N ALA A 219 3.91 15.05 -11.88
CA ALA A 219 4.34 15.77 -10.67
C ALA A 219 3.49 15.38 -9.44
N GLU A 220 2.18 15.24 -9.62
CA GLU A 220 1.28 14.74 -8.57
C GLU A 220 1.45 13.23 -8.25
N ARG A 221 2.16 12.49 -9.12
CA ARG A 221 2.40 11.03 -9.04
C ARG A 221 3.77 10.69 -8.45
N LEU A 222 4.69 11.66 -8.44
CA LEU A 222 6.01 11.55 -7.84
C LEU A 222 5.90 11.80 -6.32
N LEU A 223 5.17 10.92 -5.63
CA LEU A 223 5.08 10.93 -4.16
C LEU A 223 6.40 10.53 -3.48
N PHE A 224 7.51 10.43 -4.22
CA PHE A 224 8.83 10.61 -3.67
C PHE A 224 9.44 11.92 -4.16
N ARG A 225 9.10 13.01 -3.44
CA ARG A 225 10.15 13.96 -3.10
C ARG A 225 11.17 13.16 -2.30
N ALA A 226 12.19 12.62 -2.96
CA ALA A 226 13.33 12.00 -2.29
C ALA A 226 13.83 13.03 -1.27
N GLY A 227 13.47 12.76 -0.03
CA GLY A 227 13.30 13.78 0.98
C GLY A 227 13.15 13.15 2.34
N LEU A 228 13.81 12.00 2.52
CA LEU A 228 14.49 11.71 3.77
C LEU A 228 15.97 11.61 3.41
N ASP A 229 16.59 12.78 3.40
CA ASP A 229 18.04 13.04 3.35
C ASP A 229 18.81 12.66 2.09
N GLY A 230 18.56 13.40 1.01
CA GLY A 230 19.46 13.42 -0.13
C GLY A 230 19.31 14.72 -0.91
N LEU A 231 19.72 15.83 -0.31
CA LEU A 231 20.24 16.91 -1.15
C LEU A 231 21.30 16.28 -2.06
N ASP A 232 21.31 16.59 -3.34
CA ASP A 232 22.48 16.25 -4.15
C ASP A 232 23.75 16.88 -3.52
N GLU A 233 24.92 16.59 -4.08
CA GLU A 233 26.19 17.17 -3.60
C GLU A 233 26.19 18.72 -3.52
N ASN A 234 25.20 19.38 -4.11
CA ASN A 234 25.04 20.83 -4.17
C ASN A 234 23.92 21.39 -3.26
N GLY A 235 23.15 20.56 -2.55
CA GLY A 235 22.07 21.09 -1.72
C GLY A 235 20.70 21.13 -2.41
N GLU A 236 20.51 20.49 -3.56
CA GLU A 236 19.28 20.59 -4.34
C GLU A 236 18.38 19.35 -4.17
N ARG A 237 17.05 19.58 -4.19
CA ARG A 237 16.05 18.51 -4.14
C ARG A 237 15.95 17.86 -5.51
N SER A 238 16.34 16.60 -5.64
CA SER A 238 16.09 15.83 -6.86
C SER A 238 14.93 14.86 -6.65
N VAL A 239 14.10 14.75 -7.68
CA VAL A 239 13.10 13.68 -7.80
C VAL A 239 13.67 12.65 -8.75
N VAL A 240 13.52 11.37 -8.40
CA VAL A 240 13.95 10.23 -9.23
C VAL A 240 12.81 9.89 -10.16
N ILE A 241 13.07 9.96 -11.46
CA ILE A 241 12.24 9.33 -12.48
C ILE A 241 13.10 8.22 -13.05
N ALA A 242 12.62 7.00 -13.01
CA ALA A 242 13.24 5.89 -13.70
C ALA A 242 12.28 5.47 -14.81
#